data_AF-A0A7X9KZV1-F1
#
_entry.id   AF-A0A7X9KZV1-F1
#
_cell.length_a   1.000
_cell.length_b   1.000
_cell.length_c   1.000
_cell.angle_alpha   90.00
_cell.angle_beta   90.00
_cell.angle_gamma   90.00
#
_symmetry.space_group_name_H-M   'P 1'
#
loop_
_entity.id
_entity.type
_entity.pdbx_description
1 polymer ?
#
loop_
_entity_poly.entity_id
_entity_poly.type
_entity_poly.pdbx_seq_one_letter_code
_entity_poly.pdbx_strand_id
1 'polypeptide(L)'
;MIKHLPEGLVPFESCGFERIPEYPLQNQNIIINCRVDGYKEVPNLNLSLNECPYKSLKPTNARDNYFSFDIGEFKFGDSISYYFTTSVETSKTYSFNIQREVKHDTPKALIQNDKGYHLIFENFNFSISIKDGLKITSNKNHVDGTNLNEINKKINKEFELIIKRNFFTLQLKRLSEVVLSLNNIKTIEDSKGNISNISFIWDYTAKYIWGTGERFNNVNQKGGYTNGRVVEKYTQQGNETYLPIPFFSTEQGFGLHRLSNISVKMCFGTELIISQEVQGNVFTKENIYFGEPKQLIQQYINNTAKA
;
A
#
# COMPACT_ATOMS: atom_id res chain seq x y z
N MET A 1 3.29 -10.86 -33.84
CA MET A 1 2.73 -11.11 -32.51
C MET A 1 2.78 -9.84 -31.70
N ILE A 2 1.60 -9.31 -31.36
CA ILE A 2 1.47 -8.17 -30.47
C ILE A 2 1.63 -8.64 -29.03
N LYS A 3 2.53 -7.99 -28.29
CA LYS A 3 2.81 -8.24 -26.87
C LYS A 3 2.47 -7.01 -26.06
N HIS A 4 1.65 -7.21 -25.05
CA HIS A 4 1.28 -6.22 -24.07
C HIS A 4 1.03 -6.91 -22.73
N LEU A 5 1.55 -6.33 -21.65
CA LEU A 5 1.43 -6.85 -20.29
C LEU A 5 1.21 -5.68 -19.35
N PRO A 6 -0.05 -5.32 -19.02
CA PRO A 6 -0.36 -4.10 -18.28
C PRO A 6 0.45 -3.91 -16.98
N GLU A 7 0.67 -5.00 -16.24
CA GLU A 7 1.40 -5.10 -14.98
C GLU A 7 2.94 -5.07 -15.13
N GLY A 8 3.45 -5.19 -16.35
CA GLY A 8 4.87 -5.34 -16.64
C GLY A 8 5.44 -6.71 -16.26
N LEU A 9 6.72 -6.94 -16.61
CA LEU A 9 7.40 -8.21 -16.33
C LEU A 9 7.88 -8.32 -14.89
N VAL A 10 8.43 -7.23 -14.37
CA VAL A 10 9.00 -7.13 -13.02
C VAL A 10 8.67 -5.74 -12.45
N PRO A 11 8.50 -5.62 -11.13
CA PRO A 11 8.01 -4.38 -10.52
C PRO A 11 9.05 -3.27 -10.37
N PHE A 12 10.30 -3.49 -10.81
CA PHE A 12 11.43 -2.57 -10.65
C PHE A 12 12.12 -2.17 -11.96
N GLU A 13 11.72 -2.76 -13.09
CA GLU A 13 12.25 -2.44 -14.42
C GLU A 13 11.12 -2.38 -15.44
N SER A 14 11.13 -1.33 -16.28
CA SER A 14 10.20 -1.19 -17.40
C SER A 14 10.50 -2.24 -18.46
N CYS A 15 9.49 -3.00 -18.90
CA CYS A 15 9.64 -3.92 -20.01
C CYS A 15 9.39 -3.27 -21.39
N GLY A 16 8.92 -2.02 -21.40
CA GLY A 16 8.63 -1.21 -22.57
C GLY A 16 7.28 -1.50 -23.24
N PHE A 17 6.48 -2.43 -22.71
CA PHE A 17 5.18 -2.85 -23.27
C PHE A 17 4.09 -3.00 -22.21
N GLU A 18 4.27 -2.33 -21.08
CA GLU A 18 3.32 -2.22 -19.97
C GLU A 18 2.39 -1.02 -20.06
N ARG A 19 1.40 -0.96 -19.15
CA ARG A 19 0.57 0.24 -18.94
C ARG A 19 1.21 1.10 -17.85
N ILE A 20 1.24 2.41 -18.05
CA ILE A 20 1.81 3.37 -17.12
C ILE A 20 0.78 4.47 -16.84
N PRO A 21 0.34 4.66 -15.58
CA PRO A 21 0.60 3.79 -14.42
C PRO A 21 -0.14 2.44 -14.53
N GLU A 22 0.35 1.43 -13.81
CA GLU A 22 -0.29 0.10 -13.75
C GLU A 22 -1.74 0.19 -13.26
N TYR A 23 -2.00 1.00 -12.21
CA TYR A 23 -3.31 1.26 -11.63
C TYR A 23 -3.63 2.77 -11.70
N PRO A 24 -4.29 3.23 -12.79
CA PRO A 24 -4.55 4.66 -12.98
C PRO A 24 -5.52 5.25 -11.95
N LEU A 25 -5.11 6.40 -11.39
CA LEU A 25 -5.97 7.27 -10.60
C LEU A 25 -6.61 8.35 -11.48
N GLN A 26 -7.71 8.92 -11.00
CA GLN A 26 -8.37 10.04 -11.65
C GLN A 26 -7.39 11.18 -11.98
N ASN A 27 -7.53 11.75 -13.18
CA ASN A 27 -6.69 12.84 -13.68
C ASN A 27 -5.19 12.51 -13.78
N GLN A 28 -4.81 11.23 -13.78
CA GLN A 28 -3.45 10.83 -14.18
C GLN A 28 -3.42 10.56 -15.68
N ASN A 29 -2.36 11.04 -16.33
CA ASN A 29 -2.13 10.70 -17.73
C ASN A 29 -1.79 9.22 -17.85
N ILE A 30 -2.35 8.55 -18.86
CA ILE A 30 -2.19 7.11 -19.05
C ILE A 30 -1.49 6.85 -20.38
N ILE A 31 -0.39 6.10 -20.29
CA ILE A 31 0.34 5.57 -21.43
C ILE A 31 0.10 4.06 -21.51
N ILE A 32 -0.28 3.59 -22.69
CA ILE A 32 -0.38 2.16 -23.00
C ILE A 32 0.74 1.83 -23.99
N ASN A 33 1.59 0.87 -23.66
CA ASN A 33 2.68 0.46 -24.53
C ASN A 33 2.45 -0.94 -25.09
N CYS A 34 2.96 -1.24 -26.28
CA CYS A 34 3.03 -2.61 -26.79
C CYS A 34 4.32 -2.85 -27.57
N ARG A 35 4.61 -4.13 -27.82
CA ARG A 35 5.69 -4.57 -28.71
C ARG A 35 5.14 -5.46 -29.82
N VAL A 36 5.62 -5.31 -31.05
CA VAL A 36 5.22 -6.15 -32.19
C VAL A 36 6.40 -6.98 -32.67
N ASP A 37 6.32 -8.29 -32.52
CA ASP A 37 7.37 -9.22 -32.95
C ASP A 37 7.00 -9.93 -34.26
N GLY A 38 8.01 -10.23 -35.11
CA GLY A 38 7.87 -11.11 -36.28
C GLY A 38 7.45 -10.42 -37.59
N TYR A 39 6.98 -9.18 -37.55
CA TYR A 39 6.72 -8.36 -38.73
C TYR A 39 6.81 -6.87 -38.40
N LYS A 40 6.93 -6.02 -39.42
CA LYS A 40 7.10 -4.57 -39.28
C LYS A 40 5.80 -3.84 -39.65
N GLU A 41 4.91 -3.72 -38.67
CA GLU A 41 3.71 -2.87 -38.80
C GLU A 41 3.51 -2.02 -37.56
N VAL A 42 2.86 -0.87 -37.76
CA VAL A 42 2.50 0.06 -36.70
C VAL A 42 1.09 -0.32 -36.19
N PRO A 43 0.94 -0.76 -34.94
CA PRO A 43 -0.37 -1.12 -34.40
C PRO A 43 -1.25 0.12 -34.21
N ASN A 44 -2.57 -0.07 -34.27
CA ASN A 44 -3.55 0.87 -33.73
C ASN A 44 -4.00 0.40 -32.35
N LEU A 45 -4.29 1.35 -31.46
CA LEU A 45 -4.95 1.09 -30.18
C LEU A 45 -6.43 1.50 -30.28
N ASN A 46 -7.33 0.56 -30.09
CA ASN A 46 -8.78 0.82 -30.09
C ASN A 46 -9.27 0.83 -28.66
N LEU A 47 -9.88 1.94 -28.25
CA LEU A 47 -10.36 2.21 -26.90
C LEU A 47 -11.89 2.23 -26.88
N SER A 48 -12.45 1.66 -25.83
CA SER A 48 -13.83 1.87 -25.41
C SER A 48 -13.85 2.48 -24.01
N LEU A 49 -14.75 3.44 -23.81
CA LEU A 49 -15.01 4.10 -22.54
C LEU A 49 -16.44 3.76 -22.11
N ASN A 50 -16.59 3.18 -20.92
CA ASN A 50 -17.88 2.77 -20.36
C ASN A 50 -18.67 1.90 -21.36
N GLU A 51 -17.99 0.90 -21.93
CA GLU A 51 -18.51 -0.07 -22.93
C GLU A 51 -18.84 0.53 -24.31
N CYS A 52 -18.76 1.85 -24.49
CA CYS A 52 -18.96 2.51 -25.76
C CYS A 52 -17.62 2.73 -26.50
N PRO A 53 -17.55 2.50 -27.83
CA PRO A 53 -16.37 2.86 -28.62
C PRO A 53 -16.01 4.34 -28.42
N TYR A 54 -14.73 4.61 -28.19
CA TYR A 54 -14.26 5.95 -27.84
C TYR A 54 -13.28 6.51 -28.87
N LYS A 55 -12.10 5.91 -29.01
CA LYS A 55 -11.04 6.40 -29.92
C LYS A 55 -10.27 5.23 -30.53
N SER A 56 -9.81 5.41 -31.76
CA SER A 56 -8.74 4.61 -32.36
C SER A 56 -7.51 5.49 -32.50
N LEU A 57 -6.40 5.08 -31.90
CA LEU A 57 -5.20 5.90 -31.77
C LEU A 57 -4.04 5.26 -32.54
N LYS A 58 -3.24 6.14 -33.17
CA LYS A 58 -1.88 5.83 -33.61
C LYS A 58 -0.90 6.05 -32.45
N PRO A 59 0.26 5.39 -32.45
CA PRO A 59 1.23 5.58 -31.38
C PRO A 59 1.79 7.01 -31.40
N THR A 60 1.97 7.57 -30.21
CA THR A 60 2.64 8.87 -30.00
C THR A 60 4.15 8.75 -30.06
N ASN A 61 4.71 7.56 -29.80
CA ASN A 61 6.12 7.26 -29.95
C ASN A 61 6.31 5.84 -30.51
N ALA A 62 7.35 5.65 -31.30
CA ALA A 62 7.75 4.37 -31.87
C ALA A 62 9.28 4.23 -31.80
N ARG A 63 9.76 3.13 -31.22
CA ARG A 63 11.18 2.79 -31.16
C ARG A 63 11.36 1.31 -31.50
N ASP A 64 11.99 1.03 -32.63
CA ASP A 64 12.13 -0.32 -33.16
C ASP A 64 10.76 -1.03 -33.27
N ASN A 65 10.56 -2.06 -32.44
CA ASN A 65 9.32 -2.83 -32.39
C ASN A 65 8.40 -2.40 -31.23
N TYR A 66 8.74 -1.34 -30.50
CA TYR A 66 8.01 -0.83 -29.34
C TYR A 66 7.21 0.42 -29.69
N PHE A 67 5.98 0.49 -29.19
CA PHE A 67 5.03 1.54 -29.49
C PHE A 67 4.36 2.04 -28.21
N SER A 68 4.24 3.36 -28.08
CA SER A 68 3.57 4.03 -26.96
C SER A 68 2.35 4.79 -27.44
N PHE A 69 1.27 4.71 -26.68
CA PHE A 69 0.01 5.38 -26.95
C PHE A 69 -0.35 6.22 -25.73
N ASP A 70 -0.34 7.54 -25.88
CA ASP A 70 -0.92 8.44 -24.89
C ASP A 70 -2.44 8.49 -25.07
N ILE A 71 -3.17 8.02 -24.06
CA ILE A 71 -4.63 7.95 -24.10
C ILE A 71 -5.30 9.09 -23.31
N GLY A 72 -4.50 9.97 -22.69
CA GLY A 72 -4.95 11.08 -21.88
C GLY A 72 -5.34 10.70 -20.45
N GLU A 73 -6.17 11.56 -19.87
CA GLU A 73 -6.66 11.47 -18.50
C GLU A 73 -8.15 11.11 -18.46
N PHE A 74 -8.57 10.44 -17.38
CA PHE A 74 -9.95 9.99 -17.18
C PHE A 74 -10.46 10.31 -15.78
N LYS A 75 -11.78 10.21 -15.58
CA LYS A 75 -12.44 10.55 -14.32
C LYS A 75 -12.71 9.32 -13.48
N PHE A 76 -12.83 9.52 -12.17
CA PHE A 76 -13.17 8.46 -11.25
C PHE A 76 -14.44 7.72 -11.68
N GLY A 77 -14.36 6.39 -11.71
CA GLY A 77 -15.47 5.52 -12.11
C GLY A 77 -15.57 5.23 -13.60
N ASP A 78 -14.75 5.87 -14.44
CA ASP A 78 -14.60 5.46 -15.83
C ASP A 78 -14.04 4.03 -15.91
N SER A 79 -14.64 3.23 -16.78
CA SER A 79 -14.18 1.89 -17.17
C SER A 79 -13.61 1.95 -18.57
N ILE A 80 -12.34 1.58 -18.72
CA ILE A 80 -11.63 1.60 -20.00
C ILE A 80 -11.38 0.16 -20.42
N SER A 81 -11.74 -0.16 -21.66
CA SER A 81 -11.29 -1.39 -22.32
C SER A 81 -10.59 -1.07 -23.63
N TYR A 82 -9.63 -1.91 -24.00
CA TYR A 82 -8.83 -1.67 -25.19
C TYR A 82 -8.21 -2.93 -25.77
N TYR A 83 -7.87 -2.85 -27.04
CA TYR A 83 -7.12 -3.89 -27.76
C TYR A 83 -6.32 -3.25 -28.90
N PHE A 84 -5.27 -3.95 -29.33
CA PHE A 84 -4.42 -3.53 -30.43
C PHE A 84 -4.82 -4.26 -31.72
N THR A 85 -4.69 -3.57 -32.84
CA THR A 85 -4.88 -4.17 -34.17
C THR A 85 -3.73 -3.84 -35.11
N THR A 86 -3.38 -4.82 -35.94
CA THR A 86 -2.51 -4.70 -37.12
C THR A 86 -3.26 -5.29 -38.32
N SER A 87 -2.65 -5.33 -39.51
CA SER A 87 -3.26 -6.04 -40.65
C SER A 87 -3.22 -7.57 -40.45
N VAL A 88 -2.31 -8.05 -39.61
CA VAL A 88 -2.00 -9.48 -39.41
C VAL A 88 -2.78 -10.08 -38.24
N GLU A 89 -2.94 -9.34 -37.14
CA GLU A 89 -3.56 -9.85 -35.92
C GLU A 89 -4.25 -8.76 -35.08
N THR A 90 -5.09 -9.24 -34.17
CA THR A 90 -5.77 -8.47 -33.11
C THR A 90 -5.41 -9.07 -31.76
N SER A 91 -5.04 -8.23 -30.78
CA SER A 91 -4.76 -8.72 -29.43
C SER A 91 -6.04 -9.13 -28.69
N LYS A 92 -5.88 -9.81 -27.54
CA LYS A 92 -6.97 -9.88 -26.55
C LYS A 92 -7.37 -8.48 -26.08
N THR A 93 -8.56 -8.38 -25.50
CA THR A 93 -9.03 -7.16 -24.82
C THR A 93 -8.47 -7.09 -23.41
N TYR A 94 -8.04 -5.89 -23.03
CA TYR A 94 -7.60 -5.53 -21.70
C TYR A 94 -8.57 -4.52 -21.11
N SER A 95 -8.66 -4.45 -19.78
CA SER A 95 -9.49 -3.46 -19.12
C SER A 95 -8.90 -2.99 -17.79
N PHE A 96 -9.36 -1.83 -17.34
CA PHE A 96 -9.10 -1.28 -16.01
C PHE A 96 -10.16 -0.23 -15.67
N ASN A 97 -10.30 0.05 -14.37
CA ASN A 97 -11.17 1.11 -13.88
C ASN A 97 -10.32 2.24 -13.32
N ILE A 98 -10.79 3.48 -13.47
CA ILE A 98 -10.17 4.64 -12.86
C ILE A 98 -10.53 4.71 -11.38
N GLN A 99 -9.49 4.70 -10.55
CA GLN A 99 -9.60 4.75 -9.11
C GLN A 99 -9.37 6.17 -8.57
N ARG A 100 -9.57 6.37 -7.28
CA ARG A 100 -9.24 7.64 -6.61
C ARG A 100 -8.49 7.38 -5.31
N GLU A 101 -7.62 8.32 -4.95
CA GLU A 101 -7.09 8.39 -3.60
C GLU A 101 -8.12 9.06 -2.69
N VAL A 102 -8.41 8.44 -1.53
CA VAL A 102 -9.27 9.01 -0.50
C VAL A 102 -8.48 9.16 0.79
N LYS A 103 -8.53 10.36 1.37
CA LYS A 103 -7.95 10.68 2.67
C LYS A 103 -9.00 10.47 3.76
N HIS A 104 -8.63 9.77 4.81
CA HIS A 104 -9.47 9.49 5.98
C HIS A 104 -8.80 10.08 7.23
N ASP A 105 -9.29 11.24 7.65
CA ASP A 105 -8.81 11.97 8.82
C ASP A 105 -9.91 12.21 9.87
N THR A 106 -11.10 11.65 9.68
CA THR A 106 -12.18 11.70 10.66
C THR A 106 -12.96 10.38 10.69
N PRO A 107 -12.88 9.60 11.78
CA PRO A 107 -13.70 8.41 11.95
C PRO A 107 -15.16 8.79 12.21
N LYS A 108 -16.09 8.07 11.57
CA LYS A 108 -17.53 8.19 11.82
C LYS A 108 -17.89 7.88 13.26
N ALA A 109 -17.23 6.90 13.86
CA ALA A 109 -17.46 6.51 15.25
C ALA A 109 -16.18 5.93 15.88
N LEU A 110 -16.10 6.02 17.20
CA LEU A 110 -15.19 5.25 18.03
C LEU A 110 -16.06 4.41 18.94
N ILE A 111 -15.97 3.09 18.84
CA ILE A 111 -16.81 2.15 19.60
C ILE A 111 -15.95 1.19 20.42
N GLN A 112 -16.52 0.67 21.51
CA GLN A 112 -15.91 -0.36 22.34
C GLN A 112 -16.82 -1.59 22.46
N ASN A 113 -16.24 -2.77 22.38
CA ASN A 113 -16.88 -4.05 22.71
C ASN A 113 -15.90 -4.96 23.48
N ASP A 114 -16.23 -6.25 23.57
CA ASP A 114 -15.45 -7.29 24.24
C ASP A 114 -14.08 -7.56 23.59
N LYS A 115 -13.93 -7.27 22.30
CA LYS A 115 -12.70 -7.51 21.52
C LYS A 115 -11.73 -6.34 21.54
N GLY A 116 -12.20 -5.13 21.86
CA GLY A 116 -11.37 -3.94 22.01
C GLY A 116 -12.07 -2.65 21.59
N TYR A 117 -11.31 -1.78 20.93
CA TYR A 117 -11.75 -0.47 20.45
C TYR A 117 -11.76 -0.45 18.93
N HIS A 118 -12.73 0.23 18.33
CA HIS A 118 -12.87 0.26 16.88
C HIS A 118 -13.15 1.67 16.39
N LEU A 119 -12.34 2.11 15.43
CA LEU A 119 -12.57 3.35 14.68
C LEU A 119 -13.28 2.98 13.38
N ILE A 120 -14.48 3.53 13.18
CA ILE A 120 -15.33 3.23 12.02
C ILE A 120 -15.15 4.32 10.98
N PHE A 121 -14.86 3.95 9.73
CA PHE A 121 -14.81 4.83 8.57
C PHE A 121 -15.93 4.43 7.58
N GLU A 122 -16.07 5.14 6.46
CA GLU A 122 -17.12 4.87 5.46
C GLU A 122 -17.07 3.42 4.94
N ASN A 123 -15.89 2.98 4.51
CA ASN A 123 -15.73 1.72 3.75
C ASN A 123 -14.96 0.64 4.51
N PHE A 124 -14.53 0.90 5.75
CA PHE A 124 -13.73 -0.01 6.58
C PHE A 124 -13.74 0.42 8.04
N ASN A 125 -13.20 -0.43 8.92
CA ASN A 125 -12.90 -0.10 10.30
C ASN A 125 -11.46 -0.44 10.65
N PHE A 126 -10.95 0.22 11.68
CA PHE A 126 -9.73 -0.13 12.39
C PHE A 126 -10.09 -0.71 13.74
N SER A 127 -9.77 -1.98 13.96
CA SER A 127 -9.96 -2.68 15.22
C SER A 127 -8.66 -2.71 16.00
N ILE A 128 -8.69 -2.28 17.26
CA ILE A 128 -7.54 -2.16 18.14
C ILE A 128 -7.75 -3.05 19.36
N SER A 129 -6.81 -3.95 19.62
CA SER A 129 -6.80 -4.82 20.80
C SER A 129 -5.49 -4.63 21.58
N ILE A 130 -5.62 -4.52 22.90
CA ILE A 130 -4.49 -4.38 23.83
C ILE A 130 -4.37 -5.71 24.59
N LYS A 131 -3.66 -6.67 24.01
CA LYS A 131 -3.39 -7.98 24.60
C LYS A 131 -2.00 -8.44 24.17
N ASP A 132 -1.09 -8.53 25.15
CA ASP A 132 0.32 -8.90 24.93
C ASP A 132 1.00 -8.02 23.86
N GLY A 133 0.76 -6.70 23.96
CA GLY A 133 1.11 -5.70 22.95
C GLY A 133 -0.12 -4.99 22.40
N LEU A 134 0.06 -4.26 21.30
CA LEU A 134 -0.99 -3.53 20.62
C LEU A 134 -1.20 -4.15 19.23
N LYS A 135 -2.40 -4.66 18.99
CA LYS A 135 -2.78 -5.24 17.70
C LYS A 135 -3.76 -4.32 16.99
N ILE A 136 -3.47 -4.00 15.75
CA ILE A 136 -4.32 -3.18 14.89
C ILE A 136 -4.73 -4.03 13.69
N THR A 137 -5.99 -3.96 13.30
CA THR A 137 -6.50 -4.68 12.13
C THR A 137 -7.45 -3.79 11.37
N SER A 138 -7.14 -3.52 10.11
CA SER A 138 -8.07 -2.85 9.20
C SER A 138 -8.88 -3.88 8.42
N ASN A 139 -10.21 -3.72 8.37
CA ASN A 139 -11.10 -4.69 7.74
C ASN A 139 -12.47 -4.07 7.39
N LYS A 140 -13.31 -4.81 6.64
CA LYS A 140 -14.67 -4.43 6.23
C LYS A 140 -15.77 -5.06 7.08
N ASN A 141 -15.41 -5.81 8.12
CA ASN A 141 -16.43 -6.52 8.91
C ASN A 141 -17.30 -5.52 9.66
N HIS A 142 -18.57 -5.85 9.82
CA HIS A 142 -19.43 -5.11 10.72
C HIS A 142 -18.91 -5.21 12.16
N VAL A 143 -18.95 -4.11 12.89
CA VAL A 143 -18.58 -4.07 14.30
C VAL A 143 -19.59 -3.23 15.06
N ASP A 144 -20.15 -3.82 16.11
CA ASP A 144 -21.03 -3.16 17.05
C ASP A 144 -20.34 -2.92 18.38
N GLY A 145 -20.85 -1.95 19.14
CA GLY A 145 -20.34 -1.62 20.46
C GLY A 145 -20.94 -0.33 21.04
N THR A 146 -20.43 0.06 22.20
CA THR A 146 -20.80 1.31 22.85
C THR A 146 -19.98 2.47 22.28
N ASN A 147 -20.64 3.56 21.90
CA ASN A 147 -19.96 4.76 21.41
C ASN A 147 -19.12 5.44 22.50
N LEU A 148 -17.93 5.88 22.10
CA LEU A 148 -16.99 6.67 22.90
C LEU A 148 -16.56 7.90 22.10
N ASN A 149 -16.08 8.93 22.80
CA ASN A 149 -15.45 10.09 22.16
C ASN A 149 -13.92 10.02 22.18
N GLU A 150 -13.37 9.44 23.24
CA GLU A 150 -11.94 9.20 23.41
C GLU A 150 -11.68 7.98 24.27
N ILE A 151 -10.47 7.43 24.15
CA ILE A 151 -9.92 6.47 25.10
C ILE A 151 -8.56 6.97 25.57
N ASN A 152 -8.26 6.67 26.83
CA ASN A 152 -6.90 6.68 27.34
C ASN A 152 -6.65 5.36 28.09
N LYS A 153 -5.65 4.58 27.65
CA LYS A 153 -5.35 3.25 28.19
C LYS A 153 -3.85 3.05 28.38
N LYS A 154 -3.43 2.80 29.61
CA LYS A 154 -2.09 2.29 29.90
C LYS A 154 -1.93 0.90 29.28
N ILE A 155 -0.89 0.75 28.47
CA ILE A 155 -0.50 -0.53 27.88
C ILE A 155 0.42 -1.28 28.87
N ASN A 156 1.40 -0.56 29.42
CA ASN A 156 2.31 -1.07 30.45
C ASN A 156 2.83 0.11 31.31
N LYS A 157 3.94 -0.09 32.04
CA LYS A 157 4.52 0.95 32.92
C LYS A 157 5.03 2.18 32.17
N GLU A 158 5.42 2.03 30.90
CA GLU A 158 6.01 3.10 30.09
C GLU A 158 5.05 3.64 29.03
N PHE A 159 4.19 2.78 28.48
CA PHE A 159 3.39 3.08 27.30
C PHE A 159 1.91 3.29 27.59
N GLU A 160 1.33 4.27 26.89
CA GLU A 160 -0.07 4.65 26.96
C GLU A 160 -0.63 4.85 25.54
N LEU A 161 -1.84 4.34 25.30
CA LEU A 161 -2.59 4.53 24.06
C LEU A 161 -3.68 5.59 24.29
N ILE A 162 -3.70 6.60 23.43
CA ILE A 162 -4.76 7.61 23.38
C ILE A 162 -5.42 7.55 22.01
N ILE A 163 -6.74 7.47 21.97
CA ILE A 163 -7.51 7.61 20.73
C ILE A 163 -8.54 8.70 20.91
N LYS A 164 -8.63 9.64 19.95
CA LYS A 164 -9.68 10.67 19.94
C LYS A 164 -10.40 10.67 18.59
N ARG A 165 -11.73 10.84 18.64
CA ARG A 165 -12.59 10.86 17.45
C ARG A 165 -12.64 12.23 16.77
N ASN A 166 -12.94 13.29 17.53
CA ASN A 166 -13.27 14.62 16.97
C ASN A 166 -12.09 15.34 16.31
N PHE A 167 -10.87 14.99 16.72
CA PHE A 167 -9.62 15.30 16.00
C PHE A 167 -8.91 13.97 15.89
N PHE A 168 -9.14 13.26 14.79
CA PHE A 168 -8.69 11.88 14.68
C PHE A 168 -7.21 11.78 15.03
N THR A 169 -6.94 11.04 16.08
CA THR A 169 -5.58 10.70 16.45
C THR A 169 -5.59 9.37 17.17
N LEU A 170 -4.66 8.50 16.79
CA LEU A 170 -4.27 7.33 17.56
C LEU A 170 -2.82 7.55 17.95
N GLN A 171 -2.59 7.87 19.22
CA GLN A 171 -1.28 8.21 19.76
C GLN A 171 -0.78 7.11 20.66
N LEU A 172 0.48 6.76 20.47
CA LEU A 172 1.27 6.01 21.42
C LEU A 172 2.18 6.99 22.16
N LYS A 173 2.02 7.05 23.47
CA LYS A 173 2.92 7.78 24.35
C LYS A 173 3.88 6.82 25.04
N ARG A 174 5.12 7.28 25.25
CA ARG A 174 6.10 6.67 26.15
C ARG A 174 6.51 7.71 27.17
N LEU A 175 6.32 7.42 28.47
CA LEU A 175 6.67 8.34 29.57
C LEU A 175 6.16 9.77 29.33
N SER A 176 4.88 9.88 28.95
CA SER A 176 4.15 11.13 28.64
C SER A 176 4.44 11.81 27.30
N GLU A 177 5.53 11.45 26.61
CA GLU A 177 5.86 11.98 25.28
C GLU A 177 5.19 11.16 24.16
N VAL A 178 4.67 11.83 23.13
CA VAL A 178 4.11 11.16 21.94
C VAL A 178 5.25 10.65 21.07
N VAL A 179 5.37 9.33 20.91
CA VAL A 179 6.43 8.70 20.11
C VAL A 179 5.97 8.24 18.73
N LEU A 180 4.67 8.00 18.58
CA LEU A 180 4.03 7.57 17.34
C LEU A 180 2.58 8.06 17.32
N SER A 181 2.12 8.63 16.20
CA SER A 181 0.76 9.14 16.04
C SER A 181 0.22 8.87 14.63
N LEU A 182 -0.95 8.23 14.53
CA LEU A 182 -1.69 8.11 13.27
C LEU A 182 -2.80 9.15 13.25
N ASN A 183 -2.70 10.07 12.28
CA ASN A 183 -3.66 11.15 12.10
C ASN A 183 -4.37 11.06 10.73
N ASN A 184 -3.82 10.26 9.81
CA ASN A 184 -4.33 10.16 8.46
C ASN A 184 -4.11 8.76 7.88
N ILE A 185 -5.14 8.25 7.23
CA ILE A 185 -5.10 7.01 6.45
C ILE A 185 -5.46 7.37 5.02
N LYS A 186 -4.73 6.82 4.05
CA LYS A 186 -5.09 6.94 2.65
C LYS A 186 -5.52 5.59 2.09
N THR A 187 -6.57 5.58 1.29
CA THR A 187 -6.99 4.42 0.50
C THR A 187 -6.98 4.74 -0.98
N ILE A 188 -6.78 3.73 -1.82
CA ILE A 188 -7.13 3.80 -3.24
C ILE A 188 -8.44 3.04 -3.42
N GLU A 189 -9.47 3.72 -3.92
CA GLU A 189 -10.84 3.21 -4.03
C GLU A 189 -11.30 3.14 -5.49
N ASP A 190 -12.05 2.09 -5.84
CA ASP A 190 -12.81 2.02 -7.09
C ASP A 190 -14.23 2.62 -6.93
N SER A 191 -14.98 2.74 -8.03
CA SER A 191 -16.36 3.26 -8.04
C SER A 191 -17.37 2.41 -7.29
N LYS A 192 -17.00 1.19 -6.90
CA LYS A 192 -17.82 0.26 -6.13
C LYS A 192 -17.50 0.31 -4.62
N GLY A 193 -16.57 1.17 -4.19
CA GLY A 193 -16.13 1.25 -2.80
C GLY A 193 -15.17 0.12 -2.38
N ASN A 194 -14.59 -0.60 -3.34
CA ASN A 194 -13.50 -1.52 -3.05
C ASN A 194 -12.21 -0.75 -2.87
N ILE A 195 -11.45 -1.13 -1.87
CA ILE A 195 -10.15 -0.55 -1.57
C ILE A 195 -9.10 -1.51 -2.16
N SER A 196 -8.25 -1.01 -3.04
CA SER A 196 -7.14 -1.78 -3.65
C SER A 196 -5.80 -1.53 -2.96
N ASN A 197 -5.67 -0.42 -2.23
CA ASN A 197 -4.47 -0.09 -1.46
C ASN A 197 -4.84 0.68 -0.19
N ILE A 198 -4.08 0.45 0.87
CA ILE A 198 -4.18 1.23 2.10
C ILE A 198 -2.79 1.67 2.58
N SER A 199 -2.70 2.93 2.98
CA SER A 199 -1.47 3.57 3.47
C SER A 199 -1.72 4.22 4.83
N PHE A 200 -0.91 3.86 5.81
CA PHE A 200 -0.93 4.50 7.13
C PHE A 200 0.20 5.51 7.20
N ILE A 201 -0.14 6.74 7.57
CA ILE A 201 0.80 7.87 7.63
C ILE A 201 0.94 8.27 9.09
N TRP A 202 2.10 7.95 9.64
CA TRP A 202 2.42 8.14 11.04
C TRP A 202 3.40 9.28 11.23
N ASP A 203 3.08 10.18 12.16
CA ASP A 203 4.08 11.03 12.78
C ASP A 203 4.86 10.20 13.80
N TYR A 204 6.18 10.36 13.85
CA TYR A 204 7.03 9.56 14.72
C TYR A 204 8.30 10.32 15.09
N THR A 205 8.77 10.14 16.32
CA THR A 205 9.94 10.88 16.85
C THR A 205 11.24 10.07 16.84
N ALA A 206 11.17 8.80 16.44
CA ALA A 206 12.33 7.92 16.43
C ALA A 206 13.44 8.43 15.50
N LYS A 207 14.67 8.40 16.01
CA LYS A 207 15.91 8.77 15.32
C LYS A 207 16.56 7.57 14.63
N TYR A 208 16.33 6.36 15.16
CA TYR A 208 16.87 5.13 14.64
C TYR A 208 15.76 4.15 14.30
N ILE A 209 15.80 3.65 13.08
CA ILE A 209 14.92 2.59 12.59
C ILE A 209 15.79 1.41 12.21
N TRP A 210 15.59 0.26 12.84
CA TRP A 210 16.34 -0.96 12.55
C TRP A 210 15.43 -2.07 12.05
N GLY A 211 16.01 -2.99 11.26
CA GLY A 211 15.31 -4.15 10.74
C GLY A 211 14.92 -3.96 9.29
N THR A 212 13.64 -4.20 8.99
CA THR A 212 13.06 -4.36 7.66
C THR A 212 13.57 -5.58 6.87
N GLY A 213 14.17 -6.55 7.57
CA GLY A 213 14.82 -7.72 6.98
C GLY A 213 16.32 -7.55 6.79
N GLU A 214 16.89 -8.27 5.83
CA GLU A 214 18.28 -8.10 5.41
C GLU A 214 18.42 -6.80 4.62
N ARG A 215 19.42 -5.97 4.93
CA ARG A 215 19.68 -4.69 4.26
C ARG A 215 21.16 -4.47 4.00
N PHE A 216 21.45 -3.96 2.81
CA PHE A 216 22.81 -3.69 2.33
C PHE A 216 23.13 -2.19 2.22
N ASN A 217 22.10 -1.34 2.23
CA ASN A 217 22.25 0.11 2.10
C ASN A 217 22.72 0.77 3.40
N ASN A 218 22.03 0.52 4.52
CA ASN A 218 22.30 1.13 5.82
C ASN A 218 21.77 0.22 6.95
N VAL A 219 22.31 0.37 8.16
CA VAL A 219 21.73 -0.28 9.36
C VAL A 219 20.56 0.56 9.90
N ASN A 220 20.72 1.88 9.99
CA ASN A 220 19.64 2.79 10.30
C ASN A 220 18.86 3.12 9.02
N GLN A 221 17.58 2.76 8.98
CA GLN A 221 16.70 2.99 7.83
C GLN A 221 15.99 4.35 7.88
N LYS A 222 16.24 5.20 8.88
CA LYS A 222 15.71 6.57 8.93
C LYS A 222 16.10 7.35 7.67
N GLY A 223 15.14 8.05 7.08
CA GLY A 223 15.26 8.74 5.79
C GLY A 223 15.19 7.83 4.57
N GLY A 224 15.19 6.50 4.77
CA GLY A 224 15.18 5.50 3.72
C GLY A 224 13.78 4.98 3.37
N TYR A 225 13.77 4.00 2.46
CA TYR A 225 12.57 3.33 1.98
C TYR A 225 12.84 1.85 1.69
N THR A 226 11.83 1.01 1.86
CA THR A 226 11.78 -0.38 1.41
C THR A 226 10.54 -0.62 0.58
N ASN A 227 10.71 -1.33 -0.54
CA ASN A 227 9.61 -1.81 -1.37
C ASN A 227 8.93 -3.09 -0.80
N GLY A 228 9.58 -3.77 0.15
CA GLY A 228 9.10 -5.01 0.77
C GLY A 228 9.06 -6.22 -0.17
N ARG A 229 9.87 -6.22 -1.24
CA ARG A 229 9.91 -7.27 -2.26
C ARG A 229 11.18 -8.10 -2.17
N VAL A 230 11.03 -9.40 -2.40
CA VAL A 230 12.15 -10.32 -2.62
C VAL A 230 12.66 -10.04 -4.02
N VAL A 231 13.91 -9.61 -4.14
CA VAL A 231 14.53 -9.31 -5.42
C VAL A 231 15.88 -10.03 -5.51
N GLU A 232 16.01 -10.88 -6.52
CA GLU A 232 17.28 -11.51 -6.85
C GLU A 232 18.15 -10.53 -7.65
N LYS A 233 19.02 -9.79 -6.97
CA LYS A 233 19.92 -8.83 -7.61
C LYS A 233 21.38 -9.21 -7.43
N TYR A 234 22.01 -9.70 -8.51
CA TYR A 234 23.42 -10.08 -8.49
C TYR A 234 24.32 -8.85 -8.39
N THR A 235 24.93 -8.65 -7.22
CA THR A 235 25.79 -7.52 -6.84
C THR A 235 25.09 -6.15 -6.83
N GLN A 236 25.71 -5.15 -6.20
CA GLN A 236 25.19 -3.77 -6.15
C GLN A 236 23.71 -3.69 -5.71
N GLN A 237 23.39 -4.40 -4.63
CA GLN A 237 22.03 -4.61 -4.14
C GLN A 237 21.33 -3.26 -3.87
N GLY A 238 22.05 -2.30 -3.30
CA GLY A 238 21.48 -0.99 -2.97
C GLY A 238 20.31 -1.15 -1.99
N ASN A 239 19.12 -0.70 -2.42
CA ASN A 239 17.89 -0.83 -1.63
C ASN A 239 17.18 -2.19 -1.76
N GLU A 240 17.60 -3.01 -2.73
CA GLU A 240 17.02 -4.33 -2.97
C GLU A 240 17.56 -5.37 -1.99
N THR A 241 16.77 -6.41 -1.74
CA THR A 241 17.12 -7.45 -0.77
C THR A 241 16.47 -8.79 -1.11
N TYR A 242 17.15 -9.88 -0.74
CA TYR A 242 16.64 -11.23 -0.86
C TYR A 242 15.67 -11.59 0.27
N LEU A 243 15.79 -10.92 1.42
CA LEU A 243 15.03 -11.25 2.62
C LEU A 243 14.40 -10.00 3.26
N PRO A 244 13.42 -9.36 2.59
CA PRO A 244 12.65 -8.29 3.22
C PRO A 244 11.77 -8.86 4.33
N ILE A 245 11.66 -8.15 5.44
CA ILE A 245 10.74 -8.48 6.52
C ILE A 245 9.96 -7.22 6.88
N PRO A 246 8.61 -7.24 6.93
CA PRO A 246 7.79 -6.06 7.24
C PRO A 246 7.77 -5.76 8.75
N PHE A 247 8.93 -5.80 9.40
CA PHE A 247 9.15 -5.52 10.82
C PHE A 247 10.28 -4.51 10.99
N PHE A 248 10.09 -3.50 11.83
CA PHE A 248 11.16 -2.63 12.29
C PHE A 248 11.05 -2.36 13.79
N SER A 249 12.15 -1.95 14.41
CA SER A 249 12.23 -1.49 15.79
C SER A 249 12.89 -0.11 15.88
N THR A 250 12.66 0.56 17.02
CA THR A 250 13.13 1.93 17.25
C THR A 250 13.84 2.04 18.61
N GLU A 251 14.66 3.07 18.77
CA GLU A 251 15.26 3.41 20.07
C GLU A 251 14.22 3.91 21.09
N GLN A 252 13.02 4.24 20.62
CA GLN A 252 11.88 4.65 21.43
C GLN A 252 11.21 3.45 22.13
N GLY A 253 11.76 2.24 22.06
CA GLY A 253 11.28 1.09 22.83
C GLY A 253 10.02 0.44 22.28
N PHE A 254 9.69 0.70 21.02
CA PHE A 254 8.64 -0.01 20.30
C PHE A 254 9.14 -0.58 18.98
N GLY A 255 8.50 -1.66 18.52
CA GLY A 255 8.66 -2.20 17.18
C GLY A 255 7.32 -2.48 16.53
N LEU A 256 7.24 -2.38 15.21
CA LEU A 256 6.02 -2.56 14.45
C LEU A 256 6.24 -3.63 13.39
N HIS A 257 5.36 -4.64 13.36
CA HIS A 257 5.31 -5.69 12.36
C HIS A 257 3.97 -5.65 11.63
N ARG A 258 4.00 -5.48 10.30
CA ARG A 258 2.84 -5.69 9.42
C ARG A 258 2.80 -7.16 9.01
N LEU A 259 1.86 -7.91 9.57
CA LEU A 259 1.66 -9.32 9.21
C LEU A 259 1.07 -9.40 7.80
N SER A 260 1.88 -9.86 6.86
CA SER A 260 1.48 -9.98 5.47
C SER A 260 2.30 -11.03 4.72
N ASN A 261 1.71 -11.58 3.66
CA ASN A 261 2.34 -12.49 2.70
C ASN A 261 2.55 -11.84 1.32
N ILE A 262 2.22 -10.56 1.17
CA ILE A 262 2.50 -9.74 -0.01
C ILE A 262 3.37 -8.56 0.39
N SER A 263 3.92 -7.84 -0.59
CA SER A 263 4.85 -6.74 -0.34
C SER A 263 4.25 -5.65 0.53
N VAL A 264 5.07 -5.18 1.49
CA VAL A 264 4.76 -4.04 2.36
C VAL A 264 5.80 -2.97 2.09
N LYS A 265 5.35 -1.83 1.57
CA LYS A 265 6.20 -0.67 1.36
C LYS A 265 6.29 0.10 2.67
N MET A 266 7.50 0.50 3.06
CA MET A 266 7.72 1.37 4.21
C MET A 266 8.65 2.52 3.82
N CYS A 267 8.23 3.75 4.09
CA CYS A 267 9.06 4.94 3.94
C CYS A 267 9.27 5.56 5.32
N PHE A 268 10.53 5.86 5.66
CA PHE A 268 10.94 6.41 6.95
C PHE A 268 11.40 7.85 6.80
N GLY A 269 10.66 8.66 6.05
CA GLY A 269 10.96 10.08 5.81
C GLY A 269 10.63 10.96 7.01
N THR A 270 10.13 12.18 6.74
CA THR A 270 9.53 13.05 7.78
C THR A 270 8.35 12.38 8.46
N GLU A 271 7.54 11.67 7.67
CA GLU A 271 6.47 10.78 8.12
C GLU A 271 6.89 9.33 7.89
N LEU A 272 6.39 8.43 8.74
CA LEU A 272 6.46 7.00 8.53
C LEU A 272 5.24 6.58 7.70
N ILE A 273 5.47 6.09 6.48
CA ILE A 273 4.39 5.61 5.61
C ILE A 273 4.50 4.09 5.50
N ILE A 274 3.44 3.37 5.84
CA ILE A 274 3.35 1.92 5.65
C ILE A 274 2.19 1.64 4.71
N SER A 275 2.49 1.13 3.51
CA SER A 275 1.49 0.91 2.46
C SER A 275 1.53 -0.49 1.87
N GLN A 276 0.36 -0.97 1.46
CA GLN A 276 0.18 -2.32 0.94
C GLN A 276 -1.09 -2.37 0.07
N GLU A 277 -1.02 -3.14 -1.02
CA GLU A 277 -2.19 -3.55 -1.79
C GLU A 277 -3.08 -4.47 -0.96
N VAL A 278 -4.39 -4.38 -1.11
CA VAL A 278 -5.33 -5.16 -0.29
C VAL A 278 -6.47 -5.71 -1.13
N GLN A 279 -7.00 -6.85 -0.71
CA GLN A 279 -8.17 -7.48 -1.30
C GLN A 279 -8.95 -8.23 -0.22
N GLY A 280 -10.25 -8.42 -0.45
CA GLY A 280 -11.13 -9.16 0.45
C GLY A 280 -11.56 -8.34 1.66
N ASN A 281 -11.83 -9.01 2.78
CA ASN A 281 -12.45 -8.37 3.94
C ASN A 281 -11.44 -7.88 4.98
N VAL A 282 -10.25 -8.47 5.06
CA VAL A 282 -9.20 -8.09 6.00
C VAL A 282 -8.07 -7.46 5.21
N PHE A 283 -7.79 -6.20 5.49
CA PHE A 283 -6.84 -5.40 4.73
C PHE A 283 -5.44 -5.48 5.31
N THR A 284 -5.30 -5.13 6.59
CA THR A 284 -3.99 -5.16 7.26
C THR A 284 -4.10 -5.67 8.67
N LYS A 285 -2.98 -6.21 9.17
CA LYS A 285 -2.79 -6.60 10.57
C LYS A 285 -1.43 -6.08 11.02
N GLU A 286 -1.40 -5.23 12.03
CA GLU A 286 -0.18 -4.75 12.66
C GLU A 286 -0.09 -5.28 14.08
N ASN A 287 1.11 -5.71 14.45
CA ASN A 287 1.48 -5.91 15.84
C ASN A 287 2.51 -4.85 16.20
N ILE A 288 2.23 -4.10 17.27
CA ILE A 288 3.17 -3.17 17.89
C ILE A 288 3.62 -3.80 19.22
N TYR A 289 4.92 -4.03 19.30
CA TYR A 289 5.63 -4.62 20.42
C TYR A 289 6.29 -3.52 21.26
N PHE A 290 6.49 -3.79 22.54
CA PHE A 290 7.06 -2.83 23.48
C PHE A 290 8.20 -3.44 24.30
N GLY A 291 9.19 -2.63 24.66
CA GLY A 291 10.30 -2.99 25.52
C GLY A 291 11.67 -2.77 24.87
N GLU A 292 12.68 -3.35 25.49
CA GLU A 292 14.07 -3.28 25.03
C GLU A 292 14.29 -4.10 23.75
N PRO A 293 15.33 -3.80 22.94
CA PRO A 293 15.55 -4.45 21.64
C PRO A 293 15.45 -5.98 21.64
N LYS A 294 16.03 -6.65 22.66
CA LYS A 294 15.95 -8.11 22.81
C LYS A 294 14.50 -8.60 23.02
N GLN A 295 13.71 -7.87 23.80
CA GLN A 295 12.31 -8.20 24.07
C GLN A 295 11.44 -8.00 22.83
N LEU A 296 11.70 -6.95 22.03
CA LEU A 296 10.99 -6.69 20.78
C LEU A 296 11.20 -7.84 19.78
N ILE A 297 12.45 -8.29 19.61
CA ILE A 297 12.79 -9.42 18.73
C ILE A 297 12.12 -10.71 19.25
N GLN A 298 12.17 -10.98 20.55
CA GLN A 298 11.54 -12.18 21.11
C GLN A 298 10.02 -12.19 20.88
N GLN A 299 9.35 -11.06 21.10
CA GLN A 299 7.91 -10.93 20.82
C GLN A 299 7.59 -11.13 19.34
N TYR A 300 8.41 -10.57 18.44
CA TYR A 300 8.27 -10.79 17.01
C TYR A 300 8.43 -12.28 16.65
N ILE A 301 9.47 -12.94 17.15
CA ILE A 301 9.71 -14.38 16.92
C ILE A 301 8.52 -15.20 17.42
N ASN A 302 8.05 -14.97 18.64
CA ASN A 302 6.92 -15.72 19.22
C ASN A 302 5.63 -15.59 18.38
N ASN A 303 5.46 -14.50 17.63
CA ASN A 303 4.29 -14.26 16.78
C ASN A 303 4.46 -14.72 15.32
N THR A 304 5.68 -15.06 14.90
CA THR A 304 5.99 -15.38 13.49
C THR A 304 6.58 -16.76 13.29
N ALA A 305 7.32 -17.27 14.26
CA ALA A 305 7.74 -18.67 14.29
C ALA A 305 6.53 -19.54 14.68
N LYS A 306 6.21 -20.52 13.83
CA LYS A 306 5.41 -21.66 14.28
C LYS A 306 6.28 -22.47 15.26
N ALA A 307 5.67 -22.87 16.39
CA ALA A 307 6.17 -24.02 17.15
C ALA A 307 6.10 -25.28 16.27
#